data_AF-A0A8C6GDZ0-F1
#
_entry.id   AF-A0A8C6GDZ0-F1
#
_cell.length_a   1.000
_cell.length_b   1.000
_cell.length_c   1.000
_cell.angle_alpha   90.00
_cell.angle_beta   90.00
_cell.angle_gamma   90.00
#
_symmetry.space_group_name_H-M   'P 1'
#
loop_
_entity.id
_entity.type
_entity.pdbx_description
1 polymer ?
#
loop_
_entity_poly.entity_id
_entity_poly.type
_entity_poly.pdbx_seq_one_letter_code
_entity_poly.pdbx_strand_id
1 'polypeptide(L)'
;MWLCPFIYHVSFASCRYSHICLAQESSVGSERAPVDEQLTMNSEQSIRELGNEVPSEDLELPGRKPSNFQVLQPCWDEGASAECSIVECGKNYEPVISHQVIPDLNKETSVAYLQKELEILRASNTKLQEKLAKEDKEKRRLKLKLELQEKAAEADIAERTAALVEEVYFAQRERDEAIMCRLQLALEERDEAIARVKHMEMSLKMLENINPEENDMTLQELLNRINNADTGMAIQKNGAVIVDTIYKTKECRKRITAEEMSAVLEERDAALSQAKLLSMQQARETAVEQYKRLEEEIQTLRVYYRLERLVAVLRKKVGTGTVRTVI
;
A
#
# COMPACT_ATOMS: atom_id res chain seq x y z
N MET A 1 -28.64 -29.28 -0.23
CA MET A 1 -29.32 -27.97 -0.27
C MET A 1 -28.25 -26.93 -0.59
N TRP A 2 -28.31 -26.36 -1.81
CA TRP A 2 -28.00 -24.98 -2.22
C TRP A 2 -27.23 -24.13 -1.18
N LEU A 3 -26.15 -23.39 -1.44
CA LEU A 3 -25.51 -22.80 -2.62
C LEU A 3 -24.23 -22.14 -2.07
N CYS A 4 -23.11 -22.16 -2.79
CA CYS A 4 -22.06 -21.16 -2.58
C CYS A 4 -21.61 -20.66 -3.96
N PRO A 5 -22.12 -19.51 -4.42
CA PRO A 5 -21.62 -18.83 -5.60
C PRO A 5 -20.54 -17.83 -5.17
N PHE A 6 -19.42 -17.77 -5.90
CA PHE A 6 -18.75 -16.53 -6.33
C PHE A 6 -17.45 -16.93 -7.02
N ILE A 7 -17.60 -17.46 -8.23
CA ILE A 7 -16.56 -17.41 -9.24
C ILE A 7 -16.67 -16.01 -9.84
N TYR A 8 -15.88 -15.06 -9.34
CA TYR A 8 -15.63 -13.83 -10.09
C TYR A 8 -14.65 -14.15 -11.21
N HIS A 9 -15.24 -14.31 -12.38
CA HIS A 9 -14.59 -14.25 -13.67
C HIS A 9 -13.86 -12.90 -13.79
N VAL A 10 -12.56 -12.86 -13.53
CA VAL A 10 -11.73 -11.72 -13.93
C VAL A 10 -11.47 -11.87 -15.42
N SER A 11 -12.39 -11.35 -16.22
CA SER A 11 -12.17 -11.10 -17.64
C SER A 11 -10.95 -10.20 -17.79
N PHE A 12 -9.91 -10.75 -18.41
CA PHE A 12 -8.72 -10.04 -18.85
C PHE A 12 -9.13 -9.00 -19.91
N ALA A 13 -9.52 -7.80 -19.45
CA ALA A 13 -9.73 -6.66 -20.33
C ALA A 13 -8.37 -6.21 -20.84
N SER A 14 -8.03 -6.62 -22.06
CA SER A 14 -6.88 -6.15 -22.82
C SER A 14 -7.03 -4.62 -23.03
N CYS A 15 -6.36 -3.85 -22.18
CA CYS A 15 -6.22 -2.40 -22.39
C CYS A 15 -5.17 -2.18 -23.48
N ARG A 16 -5.62 -2.10 -24.74
CA ARG A 16 -4.81 -1.60 -25.85
C ARG A 16 -4.58 -0.12 -25.62
N TYR A 17 -3.39 0.24 -25.18
CA TYR A 17 -2.92 1.62 -25.22
C TYR A 17 -2.64 1.98 -26.70
N SER A 18 -3.56 2.73 -27.32
CA SER A 18 -3.32 3.36 -28.62
C SER A 18 -2.31 4.48 -28.45
N HIS A 19 -1.11 4.29 -28.98
CA HIS A 19 -0.20 5.38 -29.29
C HIS A 19 -0.82 6.20 -30.43
N ILE A 20 -1.33 7.40 -30.13
CA ILE A 20 -1.60 8.42 -31.14
C ILE A 20 -0.39 9.35 -31.16
N CYS A 21 0.51 9.09 -32.10
CA CYS A 21 1.45 10.09 -32.58
C CYS A 21 0.70 10.94 -33.61
N LEU A 22 0.55 12.24 -33.35
CA LEU A 22 0.33 13.22 -34.41
C LEU A 22 1.44 14.28 -34.37
N ALA A 23 2.20 14.22 -35.45
CA ALA A 23 3.20 15.13 -35.96
C ALA A 23 3.02 16.61 -35.63
N GLN A 24 4.12 17.23 -35.18
CA GLN A 24 4.89 18.19 -35.97
C GLN A 24 4.10 19.31 -36.69
N GLU A 25 4.15 20.52 -36.13
CA GLU A 25 4.19 21.75 -36.93
C GLU A 25 5.47 22.52 -36.60
N SER A 26 6.29 22.65 -37.64
CA SER A 26 7.45 23.51 -37.74
C SER A 26 7.03 24.92 -38.12
N SER A 27 7.53 25.95 -37.42
CA SER A 27 7.64 27.30 -37.97
C SER A 27 8.57 28.17 -37.11
N VAL A 28 9.81 28.38 -37.60
CA VAL A 28 10.58 29.65 -37.63
C VAL A 28 10.51 30.53 -36.37
N GLY A 29 11.56 30.79 -35.58
CA GLY A 29 12.99 30.93 -35.86
C GLY A 29 13.44 32.27 -35.26
N SER A 30 14.43 32.26 -34.35
CA SER A 30 15.40 33.37 -34.18
C SER A 30 16.52 32.96 -33.21
N GLU A 31 17.73 33.29 -33.61
CA GLU A 31 19.02 32.96 -33.01
C GLU A 31 19.26 33.61 -31.65
N ARG A 32 20.02 32.93 -30.76
CA ARG A 32 21.28 33.46 -30.19
C ARG A 32 22.01 32.43 -29.31
N ALA A 33 23.27 32.21 -29.71
CA ALA A 33 24.53 31.82 -29.05
C ALA A 33 24.55 30.98 -27.73
N PRO A 34 25.51 30.03 -27.61
CA PRO A 34 25.73 29.20 -26.44
C PRO A 34 26.68 29.87 -25.44
N VAL A 35 26.47 29.63 -24.14
CA VAL A 35 27.48 29.83 -23.11
C VAL A 35 27.91 28.44 -22.64
N ASP A 36 29.18 28.14 -22.94
CA ASP A 36 29.93 27.02 -22.41
C ASP A 36 30.05 27.12 -20.88
N GLU A 37 29.75 26.04 -20.17
CA GLU A 37 30.45 25.75 -18.92
C GLU A 37 30.79 24.26 -18.87
N GLN A 38 32.07 24.00 -19.12
CA GLN A 38 32.70 22.69 -19.01
C GLN A 38 32.85 22.31 -17.53
N LEU A 39 32.51 21.07 -17.19
CA LEU A 39 33.19 20.35 -16.12
C LEU A 39 33.24 18.86 -16.49
N THR A 40 34.37 18.50 -17.09
CA THR A 40 34.77 17.14 -17.42
C THR A 40 35.68 16.55 -16.34
N MET A 41 35.53 15.23 -16.16
CA MET A 41 36.51 14.23 -15.73
C MET A 41 36.48 13.70 -14.28
N ASN A 42 35.87 12.51 -14.17
CA ASN A 42 36.47 11.21 -13.85
C ASN A 42 37.14 10.95 -12.48
N SER A 43 36.75 9.82 -11.89
CA SER A 43 37.66 8.92 -11.18
C SER A 43 37.07 7.50 -11.07
N GLU A 44 37.38 6.64 -12.04
CA GLU A 44 37.49 5.20 -11.83
C GLU A 44 38.98 4.85 -11.73
N GLN A 45 39.44 4.26 -10.61
CA GLN A 45 40.21 3.00 -10.56
C GLN A 45 40.88 2.71 -9.21
N SER A 46 41.08 1.39 -8.99
CA SER A 46 42.04 0.69 -8.11
C SER A 46 41.52 0.22 -6.74
N ILE A 47 41.67 -1.03 -6.28
CA ILE A 47 42.38 -2.25 -6.72
C ILE A 47 41.72 -3.46 -6.02
N ARG A 48 41.85 -4.65 -6.62
CA ARG A 48 41.35 -5.98 -6.17
C ARG A 48 42.27 -6.64 -5.11
N GLU A 49 41.77 -7.74 -4.51
CA GLU A 49 42.48 -8.90 -3.90
C GLU A 49 43.03 -8.72 -2.46
N LEU A 50 42.87 -9.60 -1.45
CA LEU A 50 42.45 -11.02 -1.26
C LEU A 50 41.70 -11.11 0.11
N GLY A 51 40.67 -11.94 0.35
CA GLY A 51 40.73 -13.41 0.44
C GLY A 51 40.83 -13.86 1.91
N ASN A 52 39.75 -14.43 2.47
CA ASN A 52 39.77 -15.53 3.46
C ASN A 52 38.36 -16.15 3.62
N GLU A 53 38.36 -17.48 3.48
CA GLU A 53 37.27 -18.46 3.41
C GLU A 53 36.70 -18.82 4.82
N VAL A 54 35.36 -18.99 4.98
CA VAL A 54 34.58 -20.28 5.11
C VAL A 54 34.54 -20.80 6.58
N PRO A 55 33.44 -21.43 7.10
CA PRO A 55 32.48 -22.28 6.39
C PRO A 55 30.98 -22.00 6.56
N SER A 56 30.30 -22.24 5.44
CA SER A 56 28.89 -22.62 5.37
C SER A 56 28.83 -24.15 5.47
N GLU A 57 27.99 -24.69 6.36
CA GLU A 57 27.78 -26.13 6.47
C GLU A 57 26.82 -26.62 5.38
N ASP A 58 27.21 -27.74 4.78
CA ASP A 58 26.55 -28.51 3.74
C ASP A 58 25.16 -29.03 4.14
N LEU A 59 24.28 -29.16 3.15
CA LEU A 59 23.51 -30.39 2.96
C LEU A 59 23.15 -30.55 1.47
N GLU A 60 23.74 -31.59 0.91
CA GLU A 60 23.74 -31.99 -0.50
C GLU A 60 22.34 -32.16 -1.11
N LEU A 61 22.21 -31.77 -2.38
CA LEU A 61 21.16 -32.22 -3.28
C LEU A 61 21.62 -33.49 -4.02
N PRO A 62 20.84 -34.59 -4.03
CA PRO A 62 21.13 -35.69 -4.94
C PRO A 62 20.57 -35.37 -6.33
N GLY A 63 21.47 -35.35 -7.31
CA GLY A 63 21.11 -35.24 -8.72
C GLY A 63 20.29 -36.43 -9.21
N ARG A 64 19.19 -36.15 -9.92
CA ARG A 64 18.44 -37.15 -10.69
C ARG A 64 18.39 -36.73 -12.16
N LYS A 65 18.99 -37.56 -13.01
CA LYS A 65 18.99 -37.44 -14.47
C LYS A 65 17.56 -37.55 -15.05
N PRO A 66 17.31 -36.97 -16.24
CA PRO A 66 15.99 -36.94 -16.86
C PRO A 66 15.68 -38.27 -17.55
N SER A 67 14.45 -38.76 -17.39
CA SER A 67 13.89 -39.77 -18.28
C SER A 67 12.50 -39.31 -18.70
N ASN A 68 12.34 -39.20 -20.01
CA ASN A 68 11.10 -38.91 -20.72
C ASN A 68 9.89 -39.59 -20.09
N PHE A 69 8.87 -38.80 -19.73
CA PHE A 69 7.49 -39.27 -19.70
C PHE A 69 6.67 -38.35 -20.60
N GLN A 70 6.20 -38.94 -21.69
CA GLN A 70 5.24 -38.31 -22.58
C GLN A 70 3.93 -38.07 -21.84
N VAL A 71 3.38 -36.92 -22.17
CA VAL A 71 2.03 -36.44 -21.92
C VAL A 71 0.99 -37.52 -22.23
N LEU A 72 0.08 -37.77 -21.30
CA LEU A 72 -1.24 -38.32 -21.60
C LEU A 72 -2.28 -37.50 -20.85
N GLN A 73 -2.91 -36.60 -21.60
CA GLN A 73 -4.19 -35.98 -21.27
C GLN A 73 -5.24 -37.08 -21.03
N PRO A 74 -6.11 -36.95 -20.02
CA PRO A 74 -7.39 -37.64 -20.01
C PRO A 74 -8.42 -36.78 -20.75
N CYS A 75 -8.99 -37.31 -21.83
CA CYS A 75 -10.29 -36.87 -22.33
C CYS A 75 -11.13 -38.09 -22.73
N TRP A 76 -12.26 -38.21 -22.04
CA TRP A 76 -13.57 -38.82 -22.31
C TRP A 76 -13.75 -39.68 -23.57
N ASP A 77 -14.44 -40.82 -23.45
CA ASP A 77 -15.86 -40.88 -23.85
C ASP A 77 -16.58 -42.15 -23.34
N GLU A 78 -17.89 -42.03 -23.19
CA GLU A 78 -18.86 -43.10 -22.98
C GLU A 78 -19.00 -44.01 -24.22
N GLY A 79 -19.52 -45.24 -24.01
CA GLY A 79 -20.50 -45.80 -24.95
C GLY A 79 -20.10 -46.99 -25.82
N ALA A 80 -20.72 -48.13 -25.50
CA ALA A 80 -21.30 -49.14 -26.40
C ALA A 80 -20.45 -50.29 -26.98
N SER A 81 -20.90 -51.50 -26.60
CA SER A 81 -21.25 -52.63 -27.49
C SER A 81 -20.13 -53.39 -28.21
N ALA A 82 -19.77 -54.55 -27.66
CA ALA A 82 -19.69 -55.81 -28.42
C ALA A 82 -19.68 -57.01 -27.47
N GLU A 83 -20.52 -57.98 -27.77
CA GLU A 83 -20.66 -59.28 -27.13
C GLU A 83 -19.33 -60.05 -27.05
N CYS A 84 -19.15 -60.86 -26.01
CA CYS A 84 -18.43 -62.13 -26.18
C CYS A 84 -18.85 -63.17 -25.13
N SER A 85 -19.78 -64.02 -25.59
CA SER A 85 -19.94 -65.45 -25.31
C SER A 85 -19.67 -66.02 -23.91
N ILE A 86 -20.77 -66.51 -23.34
CA ILE A 86 -20.87 -67.75 -22.56
C ILE A 86 -19.94 -68.82 -23.16
N VAL A 87 -18.96 -69.27 -22.39
CA VAL A 87 -18.32 -70.57 -22.58
C VAL A 87 -18.34 -71.29 -21.24
N GLU A 88 -19.26 -72.25 -21.15
CA GLU A 88 -19.19 -73.36 -20.21
C GLU A 88 -17.83 -74.05 -20.39
N CYS A 89 -17.03 -74.10 -19.32
CA CYS A 89 -16.02 -75.13 -19.18
C CYS A 89 -16.42 -76.02 -18.01
N GLY A 90 -17.33 -76.95 -18.29
CA GLY A 90 -17.55 -78.11 -17.46
C GLY A 90 -16.25 -78.91 -17.34
N LYS A 91 -15.73 -79.01 -16.12
CA LYS A 91 -14.84 -80.10 -15.73
C LYS A 91 -15.41 -80.77 -14.49
N ASN A 92 -15.93 -81.96 -14.74
CA ASN A 92 -16.41 -82.94 -13.78
C ASN A 92 -15.40 -83.14 -12.64
N TYR A 93 -15.81 -82.88 -11.41
CA TYR A 93 -15.31 -83.61 -10.25
C TYR A 93 -16.48 -84.46 -9.75
N GLU A 94 -16.55 -85.70 -10.22
CA GLU A 94 -17.28 -86.75 -9.51
C GLU A 94 -16.61 -86.96 -8.15
N PRO A 95 -17.34 -86.90 -7.02
CA PRO A 95 -16.84 -87.38 -5.76
C PRO A 95 -17.08 -88.89 -5.71
N VAL A 96 -16.12 -89.67 -6.24
CA VAL A 96 -16.10 -91.12 -5.98
C VAL A 96 -15.63 -91.32 -4.54
N ILE A 97 -16.62 -91.45 -3.66
CA ILE A 97 -16.46 -91.99 -2.32
C ILE A 97 -16.04 -93.45 -2.47
N SER A 98 -14.76 -93.75 -2.20
CA SER A 98 -14.31 -95.11 -1.88
C SER A 98 -14.05 -95.17 -0.37
N HIS A 99 -15.07 -95.62 0.37
CA HIS A 99 -14.89 -96.04 1.75
C HIS A 99 -14.21 -97.41 1.77
N GLN A 100 -12.89 -97.43 1.86
CA GLN A 100 -12.16 -98.59 2.39
C GLN A 100 -11.76 -98.30 3.83
N VAL A 101 -12.55 -98.90 4.73
CA VAL A 101 -12.31 -98.95 6.17
C VAL A 101 -11.07 -99.82 6.40
N ILE A 102 -9.95 -99.14 6.69
CA ILE A 102 -8.84 -99.70 7.45
C ILE A 102 -8.81 -98.86 8.73
N PRO A 103 -9.04 -99.43 9.94
CA PRO A 103 -8.86 -98.71 11.18
C PRO A 103 -7.35 -98.59 11.43
N ASP A 104 -6.75 -97.58 10.81
CA ASP A 104 -5.34 -97.25 11.01
C ASP A 104 -5.29 -96.10 12.00
N LEU A 105 -4.97 -96.42 13.25
CA LEU A 105 -4.87 -95.52 14.41
C LEU A 105 -3.93 -94.31 14.16
N ASN A 106 -3.18 -94.32 13.06
CA ASN A 106 -2.25 -93.29 12.59
C ASN A 106 -2.93 -92.16 11.76
N LYS A 107 -4.13 -92.38 11.24
CA LYS A 107 -4.86 -91.39 10.43
C LYS A 107 -5.52 -90.31 11.30
N GLU A 108 -6.07 -90.68 12.45
CA GLU A 108 -6.70 -89.72 13.38
C GLU A 108 -5.68 -88.79 14.04
N THR A 109 -4.49 -89.30 14.37
CA THR A 109 -3.36 -88.50 14.87
C THR A 109 -2.83 -87.52 13.81
N SER A 110 -2.76 -87.96 12.55
CA SER A 110 -2.41 -87.09 11.40
C SER A 110 -3.47 -86.00 11.14
N VAL A 111 -4.76 -86.37 11.18
CA VAL A 111 -5.88 -85.44 11.03
C VAL A 111 -5.87 -84.40 12.16
N ALA A 112 -5.62 -84.79 13.41
CA ALA A 112 -5.53 -83.86 14.55
C ALA A 112 -4.34 -82.90 14.42
N TYR A 113 -3.19 -83.36 13.93
CA TYR A 113 -2.03 -82.50 13.67
C TYR A 113 -2.35 -81.45 12.60
N LEU A 114 -2.94 -81.87 11.48
CA LEU A 114 -3.34 -80.98 10.40
C LEU A 114 -4.40 -79.98 10.84
N GLN A 115 -5.36 -80.37 11.69
CA GLN A 115 -6.35 -79.45 12.27
C GLN A 115 -5.68 -78.38 13.13
N LYS A 116 -4.73 -78.76 13.99
CA LYS A 116 -3.97 -77.83 14.84
C LYS A 116 -3.13 -76.86 14.00
N GLU A 117 -2.52 -77.34 12.93
CA GLU A 117 -1.78 -76.49 11.99
C GLU A 117 -2.73 -75.52 11.27
N LEU A 118 -3.91 -75.97 10.85
CA LEU A 118 -4.96 -75.12 10.30
C LEU A 118 -5.41 -74.03 11.26
N GLU A 119 -5.56 -74.35 12.55
CA GLU A 119 -5.89 -73.39 13.60
C GLU A 119 -4.78 -72.36 13.79
N ILE A 120 -3.52 -72.78 13.82
CA ILE A 120 -2.35 -71.88 13.89
C ILE A 120 -2.33 -70.94 12.68
N LEU A 121 -2.55 -71.48 11.47
CA LEU A 121 -2.58 -70.69 10.24
C LEU A 121 -3.75 -69.69 10.23
N ARG A 122 -4.95 -70.09 10.70
CA ARG A 122 -6.10 -69.19 10.84
C ARG A 122 -5.80 -68.06 11.82
N ALA A 123 -5.25 -68.36 12.99
CA ALA A 123 -4.88 -67.36 13.98
C ALA A 123 -3.76 -66.42 13.48
N SER A 124 -2.84 -66.91 12.66
CA SER A 124 -1.84 -66.07 12.00
C SER A 124 -2.48 -65.16 10.95
N ASN A 125 -3.40 -65.68 10.14
CA ASN A 125 -4.09 -64.90 9.11
C ASN A 125 -4.95 -63.77 9.72
N THR A 126 -5.69 -64.03 10.79
CA THR A 126 -6.45 -62.99 11.50
C THR A 126 -5.54 -61.90 12.06
N LYS A 127 -4.40 -62.27 12.66
CA LYS A 127 -3.37 -61.29 13.10
C LYS A 127 -2.81 -60.47 11.95
N LEU A 128 -2.58 -61.08 10.78
CA LEU A 128 -2.09 -60.37 9.60
C LEU A 128 -3.16 -59.41 9.04
N GLN A 129 -4.43 -59.80 9.02
CA GLN A 129 -5.54 -58.93 8.62
C GLN A 129 -5.68 -57.72 9.55
N GLU A 130 -5.53 -57.90 10.87
CA GLU A 130 -5.53 -56.78 11.83
C GLU A 130 -4.36 -55.83 11.61
N LYS A 131 -3.15 -56.35 11.36
CA LYS A 131 -1.98 -55.52 11.04
C LYS A 131 -2.20 -54.74 9.75
N LEU A 132 -2.70 -55.40 8.70
CA LEU A 132 -3.03 -54.74 7.43
C LEU A 132 -4.05 -53.62 7.65
N ALA A 133 -5.11 -53.86 8.41
CA ALA A 133 -6.12 -52.85 8.71
C ALA A 133 -5.56 -51.66 9.53
N LYS A 134 -4.59 -51.90 10.41
CA LYS A 134 -3.90 -50.84 11.17
C LYS A 134 -3.01 -50.00 10.26
N GLU A 135 -2.18 -50.63 9.43
CA GLU A 135 -1.33 -49.93 8.45
C GLU A 135 -2.16 -49.15 7.43
N ASP A 136 -3.28 -49.69 6.96
CA ASP A 136 -4.19 -48.98 6.05
C ASP A 136 -4.82 -47.74 6.70
N LYS A 137 -5.13 -47.78 8.00
CA LYS A 137 -5.60 -46.60 8.74
C LYS A 137 -4.49 -45.56 8.86
N GLU A 138 -3.26 -46.01 9.14
CA GLU A 138 -2.11 -45.12 9.29
C GLU A 138 -1.71 -44.47 7.95
N LYS A 139 -1.72 -45.22 6.85
CA LYS A 139 -1.52 -44.69 5.50
C LYS A 139 -2.55 -43.62 5.14
N ARG A 140 -3.83 -43.86 5.45
CA ARG A 140 -4.88 -42.84 5.24
C ARG A 140 -4.64 -41.60 6.09
N ARG A 141 -4.24 -41.77 7.36
CA ARG A 141 -3.91 -40.65 8.27
C ARG A 141 -2.76 -39.81 7.73
N LEU A 142 -1.67 -40.44 7.29
CA LEU A 142 -0.51 -39.74 6.72
C LEU A 142 -0.85 -39.04 5.41
N LYS A 143 -1.66 -39.67 4.55
CA LYS A 143 -2.14 -39.05 3.31
C LYS A 143 -2.91 -37.76 3.57
N LEU A 144 -3.85 -37.78 4.52
CA LEU A 144 -4.61 -36.60 4.92
C LEU A 144 -3.70 -35.51 5.52
N LYS A 145 -2.70 -35.90 6.31
CA LYS A 145 -1.73 -34.94 6.88
C LYS A 145 -0.91 -34.24 5.79
N LEU A 146 -0.47 -34.98 4.76
CA LEU A 146 0.25 -34.41 3.62
C LEU A 146 -0.64 -33.44 2.84
N GLU A 147 -1.87 -33.84 2.48
CA GLU A 147 -2.83 -32.98 1.77
C GLU A 147 -3.12 -31.68 2.54
N LEU A 148 -3.27 -31.76 3.86
CA LEU A 148 -3.45 -30.56 4.70
C LEU A 148 -2.21 -29.65 4.69
N GLN A 149 -1.00 -30.21 4.73
CA GLN A 149 0.23 -29.44 4.68
C GLN A 149 0.42 -28.76 3.32
N GLU A 150 0.13 -29.47 2.22
CA GLU A 150 0.17 -28.90 0.87
C GLU A 150 -0.83 -27.74 0.73
N LYS A 151 -2.06 -27.90 1.23
CA LYS A 151 -3.07 -26.84 1.21
C LYS A 151 -2.69 -25.64 2.07
N ALA A 152 -2.05 -25.86 3.21
CA ALA A 152 -1.55 -24.78 4.06
C ALA A 152 -0.43 -23.98 3.37
N ALA A 153 0.50 -24.67 2.69
CA ALA A 153 1.57 -24.00 1.94
C ALA A 153 1.02 -23.24 0.72
N GLU A 154 0.04 -23.80 0.01
CA GLU A 154 -0.64 -23.13 -1.10
C GLU A 154 -1.36 -21.86 -0.63
N ALA A 155 -2.02 -21.90 0.53
CA ALA A 155 -2.67 -20.75 1.14
C ALA A 155 -1.67 -19.65 1.56
N ASP A 156 -0.55 -20.01 2.19
CA ASP A 156 0.52 -19.06 2.59
C ASP A 156 1.15 -18.37 1.36
N ILE A 157 1.37 -19.11 0.27
CA ILE A 157 1.86 -18.53 -0.99
C ILE A 157 0.82 -17.58 -1.58
N ALA A 158 -0.46 -17.97 -1.60
CA ALA A 158 -1.53 -17.12 -2.13
C ALA A 158 -1.70 -15.83 -1.31
N GLU A 159 -1.62 -15.91 0.02
CA GLU A 159 -1.68 -14.75 0.91
C GLU A 159 -0.54 -13.77 0.66
N ARG A 160 0.71 -14.25 0.60
CA ARG A 160 1.87 -13.40 0.31
C ARG A 160 1.79 -12.78 -1.09
N THR A 161 1.29 -13.54 -2.06
CA THR A 161 1.12 -13.06 -3.43
C THR A 161 0.05 -11.97 -3.51
N ALA A 162 -1.08 -12.14 -2.80
CA ALA A 162 -2.13 -11.13 -2.74
C ALA A 162 -1.62 -9.84 -2.06
N ALA A 163 -0.91 -9.95 -0.95
CA ALA A 163 -0.31 -8.81 -0.25
C ALA A 163 0.65 -8.02 -1.17
N LEU A 164 1.53 -8.70 -1.90
CA LEU A 164 2.45 -8.04 -2.84
C LEU A 164 1.71 -7.31 -3.97
N VAL A 165 0.62 -7.91 -4.50
CA VAL A 165 -0.20 -7.27 -5.55
C VAL A 165 -0.87 -6.00 -5.01
N GLU A 166 -1.38 -6.03 -3.79
CA GLU A 166 -1.96 -4.86 -3.13
C GLU A 166 -0.92 -3.75 -2.92
N GLU A 167 0.30 -4.09 -2.48
CA GLU A 167 1.40 -3.13 -2.32
C GLU A 167 1.78 -2.47 -3.66
N VAL A 168 1.90 -3.25 -4.73
CA VAL A 168 2.20 -2.72 -6.07
C VAL A 168 1.10 -1.79 -6.54
N TYR A 169 -0.17 -2.15 -6.34
CA TYR A 169 -1.30 -1.30 -6.71
C TYR A 169 -1.32 0.01 -5.92
N PHE A 170 -1.05 -0.05 -4.62
CA PHE A 170 -0.97 1.13 -3.76
C PHE A 170 0.17 2.06 -4.20
N ALA A 171 1.37 1.52 -4.39
CA ALA A 171 2.53 2.29 -4.87
C ALA A 171 2.31 2.89 -6.26
N GLN A 172 1.54 2.22 -7.13
CA GLN A 172 1.16 2.77 -8.44
C GLN A 172 0.23 3.97 -8.29
N ARG A 173 -0.80 3.86 -7.45
CA ARG A 173 -1.72 4.96 -7.18
C ARG A 173 -0.98 6.17 -6.61
N GLU A 174 -0.08 5.97 -5.64
CA GLU A 174 0.72 7.06 -5.07
C GLU A 174 1.60 7.74 -6.12
N ARG A 175 2.20 6.96 -7.03
CA ARG A 175 2.98 7.51 -8.15
C ARG A 175 2.12 8.38 -9.05
N ASP A 176 0.93 7.90 -9.44
CA ASP A 176 0.03 8.61 -10.33
C ASP A 176 -0.48 9.90 -9.67
N GLU A 177 -0.81 9.85 -8.39
CA GLU A 177 -1.19 11.02 -7.59
C GLU A 177 -0.05 12.05 -7.52
N ALA A 178 1.19 11.61 -7.25
CA ALA A 178 2.36 12.48 -7.24
C ALA A 178 2.64 13.13 -8.61
N ILE A 179 2.46 12.38 -9.70
CA ILE A 179 2.59 12.90 -11.07
C ILE A 179 1.52 13.97 -11.33
N MET A 180 0.26 13.71 -10.96
CA MET A 180 -0.83 14.67 -11.13
C MET A 180 -0.59 15.95 -10.33
N CYS A 181 -0.15 15.85 -9.07
CA CYS A 181 0.21 16.99 -8.24
C CYS A 181 1.35 17.81 -8.86
N ARG A 182 2.39 17.15 -9.39
CA ARG A 182 3.51 17.84 -10.04
C ARG A 182 3.11 18.56 -11.32
N LEU A 183 2.21 17.96 -12.11
CA LEU A 183 1.65 18.60 -13.30
C LEU A 183 0.80 19.82 -12.93
N GLN A 184 -0.03 19.73 -11.90
CA GLN A 184 -0.84 20.85 -11.40
C GLN A 184 0.04 22.03 -10.97
N LEU A 185 1.08 21.77 -10.17
CA LEU A 185 2.04 22.82 -9.76
C LEU A 185 2.71 23.49 -10.98
N ALA A 186 3.13 22.72 -11.98
CA ALA A 186 3.72 23.29 -13.19
C ALA A 186 2.72 24.17 -13.98
N LEU A 187 1.43 23.81 -13.97
CA LEU A 187 0.38 24.63 -14.58
C LEU A 187 0.15 25.92 -13.78
N GLU A 188 0.11 25.84 -12.46
CA GLU A 188 -0.02 26.99 -11.55
C GLU A 188 1.16 27.96 -11.71
N GLU A 189 2.40 27.46 -11.67
CA GLU A 189 3.62 28.27 -11.88
C GLU A 189 3.62 28.99 -13.24
N ARG A 190 3.17 28.29 -14.29
CA ARG A 190 3.02 28.87 -15.63
C ARG A 190 1.97 29.98 -15.63
N ASP A 191 0.81 29.72 -15.03
CA ASP A 191 -0.30 30.68 -15.01
C ASP A 191 0.06 31.93 -14.18
N GLU A 192 0.78 31.76 -13.08
CA GLU A 192 1.37 32.86 -12.32
C GLU A 192 2.39 33.65 -13.14
N ALA A 193 3.27 32.97 -13.89
CA ALA A 193 4.23 33.66 -14.76
C ALA A 193 3.52 34.47 -15.86
N ILE A 194 2.47 33.89 -16.47
CA ILE A 194 1.62 34.60 -17.44
C ILE A 194 0.95 35.81 -16.80
N ALA A 195 0.43 35.68 -15.57
CA ALA A 195 -0.19 36.79 -14.84
C ALA A 195 0.83 37.91 -14.56
N ARG A 196 2.06 37.57 -14.15
CA ARG A 196 3.14 38.55 -13.94
C ARG A 196 3.48 39.30 -15.22
N VAL A 197 3.65 38.60 -16.35
CA VAL A 197 3.93 39.23 -17.65
C VAL A 197 2.81 40.17 -18.05
N LYS A 198 1.55 39.73 -17.97
CA LYS A 198 0.39 40.58 -18.29
C LYS A 198 0.32 41.83 -17.39
N HIS A 199 0.62 41.70 -16.10
CA HIS A 199 0.67 42.85 -15.20
C HIS A 199 1.77 43.83 -15.59
N MET A 200 2.96 43.33 -15.96
CA MET A 200 4.06 44.15 -16.45
C MET A 200 3.72 44.84 -17.77
N GLU A 201 3.09 44.13 -18.72
CA GLU A 201 2.62 44.70 -19.98
C GLU A 201 1.59 45.82 -19.75
N MET A 202 0.62 45.61 -18.86
CA MET A 202 -0.34 46.65 -18.47
C MET A 202 0.37 47.85 -17.85
N SER A 203 1.35 47.61 -16.97
CA SER A 203 2.16 48.65 -16.33
C SER A 203 2.99 49.44 -17.36
N LEU A 204 3.61 48.76 -18.33
CA LEU A 204 4.35 49.38 -19.43
C LEU A 204 3.43 50.20 -20.32
N LYS A 205 2.24 49.70 -20.64
CA LYS A 205 1.24 50.44 -21.42
C LYS A 205 0.73 51.69 -20.70
N MET A 206 0.69 51.68 -19.36
CA MET A 206 0.42 52.88 -18.57
C MET A 206 1.57 53.89 -18.64
N LEU A 207 2.83 53.42 -18.67
CA LEU A 207 4.02 54.25 -18.79
C LEU A 207 4.22 54.83 -20.20
N GLU A 208 3.81 54.14 -21.27
CA GLU A 208 3.91 54.61 -22.66
C GLU A 208 3.10 55.92 -22.89
N ASN A 209 2.13 56.22 -22.03
CA ASN A 209 1.36 57.46 -22.05
C ASN A 209 2.04 58.64 -21.32
N ILE A 210 3.26 58.46 -20.81
CA ILE A 210 3.99 59.50 -20.08
C ILE A 210 5.05 60.08 -21.01
N ASN A 211 4.79 61.29 -21.52
CA ASN A 211 5.81 62.14 -22.12
C ASN A 211 6.85 62.52 -21.03
N PRO A 212 8.11 62.04 -21.10
CA PRO A 212 9.09 62.23 -20.03
C PRO A 212 9.58 63.68 -19.92
N GLU A 213 9.45 64.48 -20.98
CA GLU A 213 9.98 65.84 -21.05
C GLU A 213 9.10 66.88 -20.32
N GLU A 214 7.84 66.53 -20.00
CA GLU A 214 6.86 67.40 -19.33
C GLU A 214 6.65 67.07 -17.84
N ASN A 215 7.13 65.91 -17.36
CA ASN A 215 6.88 65.42 -15.99
C ASN A 215 7.95 65.84 -14.95
N ASP A 216 9.20 66.11 -15.36
CA ASP A 216 10.27 66.52 -14.44
C ASP A 216 10.27 68.03 -14.15
N MET A 217 9.43 68.79 -14.85
CA MET A 217 9.29 70.21 -14.58
C MET A 217 8.48 70.46 -13.32
N THR A 218 9.07 71.20 -12.38
CA THR A 218 8.33 71.63 -11.20
C THR A 218 7.16 72.55 -11.60
N LEU A 219 6.08 72.55 -10.81
CA LEU A 219 4.97 73.49 -11.03
C LEU A 219 5.48 74.95 -11.09
N GLN A 220 6.53 75.24 -10.34
CA GLN A 220 7.21 76.54 -10.34
C GLN A 220 7.90 76.85 -11.67
N GLU A 221 8.57 75.87 -12.29
CA GLU A 221 9.18 76.03 -13.61
C GLU A 221 8.14 76.24 -14.72
N LEU A 222 7.02 75.50 -14.67
CA LEU A 222 5.91 75.69 -15.61
C LEU A 222 5.27 77.07 -15.49
N LEU A 223 5.07 77.56 -14.26
CA LEU A 223 4.57 78.90 -14.00
C LEU A 223 5.54 79.99 -14.49
N ASN A 224 6.85 79.80 -14.25
CA ASN A 224 7.88 80.72 -14.76
C ASN A 224 7.92 80.73 -16.30
N ARG A 225 7.70 79.59 -16.96
CA ARG A 225 7.60 79.49 -18.43
C ARG A 225 6.37 80.19 -18.98
N ILE A 226 5.22 80.12 -18.30
CA ILE A 226 4.02 80.87 -18.68
C ILE A 226 4.25 82.37 -18.51
N ASN A 227 4.86 82.78 -17.40
CA ASN A 227 5.11 84.19 -17.10
C ASN A 227 6.07 84.85 -18.12
N ASN A 228 6.97 84.07 -18.71
CA ASN A 228 7.96 84.53 -19.69
C ASN A 228 7.58 84.15 -21.15
N ALA A 229 6.34 83.71 -21.40
CA ALA A 229 5.93 83.28 -22.74
C ALA A 229 5.52 84.47 -23.62
N ASP A 230 6.21 84.66 -24.74
CA ASP A 230 5.94 85.76 -25.68
C ASP A 230 4.75 85.49 -26.63
N THR A 231 4.18 84.28 -26.61
CA THR A 231 3.09 83.87 -27.49
C THR A 231 1.95 83.18 -26.75
N GLY A 232 0.71 83.44 -27.16
CA GLY A 232 -0.48 82.79 -26.61
C GLY A 232 -0.48 81.26 -26.78
N MET A 233 0.15 80.74 -27.85
CA MET A 233 0.31 79.30 -28.04
C MET A 233 1.24 78.67 -27.00
N ALA A 234 2.33 79.35 -26.61
CA ALA A 234 3.22 78.88 -25.55
C ALA A 234 2.55 78.90 -24.18
N ILE A 235 1.72 79.92 -23.90
CA ILE A 235 0.89 79.98 -22.68
C ILE A 235 -0.09 78.80 -22.66
N GLN A 236 -0.80 78.53 -23.76
CA GLN A 236 -1.76 77.44 -23.85
C GLN A 236 -1.11 76.07 -23.67
N LYS A 237 0.04 75.83 -24.31
CA LYS A 237 0.78 74.56 -24.18
C LYS A 237 1.22 74.31 -22.73
N ASN A 238 1.87 75.30 -22.09
CA ASN A 238 2.27 75.18 -20.70
C ASN A 238 1.06 75.08 -19.75
N GLY A 239 -0.04 75.76 -20.04
CA GLY A 239 -1.29 75.65 -19.29
C GLY A 239 -1.89 74.24 -19.33
N ALA A 240 -1.85 73.57 -20.49
CA ALA A 240 -2.28 72.18 -20.62
C ALA A 240 -1.43 71.23 -19.76
N VAL A 241 -0.11 71.43 -19.75
CA VAL A 241 0.82 70.64 -18.92
C VAL A 241 0.54 70.86 -17.44
N ILE A 242 0.31 72.09 -16.98
CA ILE A 242 -0.03 72.37 -15.57
C ILE A 242 -1.31 71.63 -15.15
N VAL A 243 -2.36 71.69 -15.97
CA VAL A 243 -3.63 71.00 -15.67
C VAL A 243 -3.42 69.49 -15.56
N ASP A 244 -2.65 68.92 -16.47
CA ASP A 244 -2.29 67.49 -16.45
C ASP A 244 -1.46 67.12 -15.22
N THR A 245 -0.44 67.90 -14.86
CA THR A 245 0.38 67.69 -13.64
C THR A 245 -0.44 67.78 -12.36
N ILE A 246 -1.39 68.73 -12.27
CA ILE A 246 -2.31 68.85 -11.13
C ILE A 246 -3.23 67.62 -11.04
N TYR A 247 -3.78 67.19 -12.17
CA TYR A 247 -4.65 66.01 -12.23
C TYR A 247 -3.88 64.74 -11.81
N LYS A 248 -2.71 64.49 -12.39
CA LYS A 248 -1.82 63.38 -12.03
C LYS A 248 -1.43 63.40 -10.55
N THR A 249 -1.06 64.56 -10.01
CA THR A 249 -0.72 64.70 -8.58
C THR A 249 -1.91 64.36 -7.70
N LYS A 250 -3.12 64.79 -8.08
CA LYS A 250 -4.35 64.48 -7.35
C LYS A 250 -4.70 62.99 -7.39
N GLU A 251 -4.59 62.35 -8.55
CA GLU A 251 -4.83 60.91 -8.70
C GLU A 251 -3.77 60.06 -7.98
N CYS A 252 -2.49 60.42 -8.09
CA CYS A 252 -1.42 59.76 -7.32
C CYS A 252 -1.67 59.85 -5.81
N ARG A 253 -2.10 61.02 -5.30
CA ARG A 253 -2.44 61.17 -3.88
C ARG A 253 -3.58 60.24 -3.46
N LYS A 254 -4.66 60.16 -4.25
CA LYS A 254 -5.77 59.25 -3.98
C LYS A 254 -5.33 57.78 -3.99
N ARG A 255 -4.50 57.41 -4.97
CA ARG A 255 -3.95 56.04 -5.09
C ARG A 255 -3.09 55.69 -3.89
N ILE A 256 -2.17 56.56 -3.47
CA ILE A 256 -1.34 56.36 -2.28
C ILE A 256 -2.22 56.21 -1.04
N THR A 257 -3.19 57.10 -0.83
CA THR A 257 -4.10 56.99 0.32
C THR A 257 -4.89 55.68 0.31
N ALA A 258 -5.34 55.22 -0.87
CA ALA A 258 -6.02 53.93 -0.98
C ALA A 258 -5.09 52.75 -0.69
N GLU A 259 -3.87 52.75 -1.23
CA GLU A 259 -2.85 51.73 -0.98
C GLU A 259 -2.45 51.68 0.51
N GLU A 260 -2.24 52.84 1.14
CA GLU A 260 -1.97 52.97 2.58
C GLU A 260 -3.13 52.42 3.42
N MET A 261 -4.37 52.77 3.07
CA MET A 261 -5.55 52.24 3.74
C MET A 261 -5.65 50.72 3.60
N SER A 262 -5.39 50.17 2.41
CA SER A 262 -5.39 48.72 2.17
C SER A 262 -4.31 48.02 3.00
N ALA A 263 -3.08 48.54 3.03
CA ALA A 263 -2.00 47.97 3.81
C ALA A 263 -2.31 47.93 5.32
N VAL A 264 -2.90 49.01 5.85
CA VAL A 264 -3.33 49.08 7.26
C VAL A 264 -4.43 48.06 7.56
N LEU A 265 -5.36 47.84 6.63
CA LEU A 265 -6.42 46.83 6.79
C LEU A 265 -5.85 45.41 6.81
N GLU A 266 -4.92 45.09 5.90
CA GLU A 266 -4.26 43.80 5.84
C GLU A 266 -3.45 43.51 7.12
N GLU A 267 -2.69 44.48 7.61
CA GLU A 267 -1.95 44.35 8.88
C GLU A 267 -2.89 44.10 10.06
N ARG A 268 -4.01 44.84 10.12
CA ARG A 268 -5.04 44.67 11.15
C ARG A 268 -5.67 43.28 11.09
N ASP A 269 -6.01 42.78 9.91
CA ASP A 269 -6.59 41.45 9.74
C ASP A 269 -5.58 40.34 10.10
N ALA A 270 -4.31 40.48 9.71
CA ALA A 270 -3.24 39.57 10.10
C ALA A 270 -3.07 39.51 11.63
N ALA A 271 -3.02 40.67 12.30
CA ALA A 271 -2.92 40.75 13.75
C ALA A 271 -4.13 40.11 14.47
N LEU A 272 -5.35 40.35 13.98
CA LEU A 272 -6.56 39.73 14.51
C LEU A 272 -6.54 38.20 14.36
N SER A 273 -6.07 37.69 13.22
CA SER A 273 -5.97 36.26 12.98
C SER A 273 -4.98 35.59 13.95
N GLN A 274 -3.83 36.21 14.19
CA GLN A 274 -2.82 35.74 15.12
C GLN A 274 -3.34 35.78 16.57
N ALA A 275 -4.01 36.87 16.97
CA ALA A 275 -4.61 36.98 18.29
C ALA A 275 -5.65 35.88 18.55
N LYS A 276 -6.48 35.57 17.55
CA LYS A 276 -7.47 34.48 17.64
C LYS A 276 -6.80 33.12 17.77
N LEU A 277 -5.74 32.86 17.01
CA LEU A 277 -5.00 31.59 17.08
C LEU A 277 -4.34 31.41 18.46
N LEU A 278 -3.69 32.44 18.99
CA LEU A 278 -3.09 32.42 20.32
C LEU A 278 -4.14 32.19 21.41
N SER A 279 -5.29 32.86 21.32
CA SER A 279 -6.42 32.65 22.23
C SER A 279 -6.91 31.19 22.23
N MET A 280 -7.06 30.58 21.06
CA MET A 280 -7.47 29.18 20.93
C MET A 280 -6.42 28.23 21.49
N GLN A 281 -5.13 28.51 21.27
CA GLN A 281 -4.04 27.70 21.81
C GLN A 281 -4.01 27.75 23.35
N GLN A 282 -4.14 28.94 23.95
CA GLN A 282 -4.23 29.09 25.40
C GLN A 282 -5.46 28.37 25.98
N ALA A 283 -6.61 28.46 25.32
CA ALA A 283 -7.82 27.72 25.73
C ALA A 283 -7.60 26.19 25.66
N ARG A 284 -6.87 25.70 24.66
CA ARG A 284 -6.53 24.28 24.54
C ARG A 284 -5.55 23.84 25.63
N GLU A 285 -4.50 24.61 25.88
CA GLU A 285 -3.49 24.32 26.90
C GLU A 285 -4.11 24.29 28.30
N THR A 286 -4.93 25.27 28.63
CA THR A 286 -5.67 25.29 29.90
C THR A 286 -6.60 24.09 30.04
N ALA A 287 -7.31 23.67 28.99
CA ALA A 287 -8.13 22.45 29.02
C ALA A 287 -7.29 21.18 29.25
N VAL A 288 -6.14 21.05 28.58
CA VAL A 288 -5.21 19.92 28.77
C VAL A 288 -4.68 19.86 30.20
N GLU A 289 -4.34 21.00 30.80
CA GLU A 289 -3.92 21.06 32.20
C GLU A 289 -5.03 20.61 33.16
N GLN A 290 -6.28 20.99 32.91
CA GLN A 290 -7.42 20.54 33.70
C GLN A 290 -7.61 19.01 33.61
N TYR A 291 -7.49 18.44 32.41
CA TYR A 291 -7.57 16.98 32.23
C TYR A 291 -6.46 16.24 32.96
N LYS A 292 -5.21 16.75 32.92
CA LYS A 292 -4.09 16.16 33.68
C LYS A 292 -4.37 16.15 35.18
N ARG A 293 -4.85 17.26 35.75
CA ARG A 293 -5.23 17.31 37.17
C ARG A 293 -6.32 16.28 37.51
N LEU A 294 -7.34 16.16 36.67
CA LEU A 294 -8.41 15.18 36.87
C LEU A 294 -7.89 13.74 36.80
N GLU A 295 -6.94 13.45 35.90
CA GLU A 295 -6.35 12.12 35.79
C GLU A 295 -5.53 11.75 37.04
N GLU A 296 -4.74 12.68 37.56
CA GLU A 296 -4.01 12.52 38.83
C GLU A 296 -4.97 12.27 40.01
N GLU A 297 -6.09 12.99 40.05
CA GLU A 297 -7.13 12.81 41.06
C GLU A 297 -7.79 11.42 40.96
N ILE A 298 -8.13 10.97 39.74
CA ILE A 298 -8.66 9.62 39.51
C ILE A 298 -7.66 8.54 39.93
N GLN A 299 -6.38 8.70 39.62
CA GLN A 299 -5.34 7.76 40.03
C GLN A 299 -5.24 7.68 41.55
N THR A 300 -5.27 8.83 42.22
CA THR A 300 -5.27 8.92 43.69
C THR A 300 -6.47 8.21 44.30
N LEU A 301 -7.67 8.46 43.77
CA LEU A 301 -8.90 7.78 44.21
C LEU A 301 -8.82 6.26 43.99
N ARG A 302 -8.27 5.78 42.86
CA ARG A 302 -8.08 4.34 42.61
C ARG A 302 -7.15 3.69 43.64
N VAL A 303 -6.10 4.38 44.09
CA VAL A 303 -5.22 3.88 45.16
C VAL A 303 -5.98 3.85 46.49
N TYR A 304 -6.69 4.93 46.83
CA TYR A 304 -7.50 5.02 48.04
C TYR A 304 -8.53 3.88 48.14
N TYR A 305 -9.33 3.64 47.10
CA TYR A 305 -10.32 2.55 47.09
C TYR A 305 -9.70 1.16 47.19
N ARG A 306 -8.51 0.95 46.63
CA ARG A 306 -7.76 -0.31 46.80
C ARG A 306 -7.36 -0.52 48.27
N LEU A 307 -6.85 0.53 48.92
CA LEU A 307 -6.52 0.49 50.34
C LEU A 307 -7.76 0.26 51.20
N GLU A 308 -8.86 0.94 50.92
CA GLU A 308 -10.12 0.79 51.66
C GLU A 308 -10.64 -0.65 51.60
N ARG A 309 -10.58 -1.31 50.44
CA ARG A 309 -10.89 -2.74 50.30
C ARG A 309 -9.97 -3.63 51.13
N LEU A 310 -8.66 -3.38 51.11
CA LEU A 310 -7.71 -4.14 51.92
C LEU A 310 -7.99 -3.98 53.42
N VAL A 311 -8.26 -2.75 53.87
CA VAL A 311 -8.65 -2.45 55.25
C VAL A 311 -9.94 -3.19 55.62
N ALA A 312 -10.94 -3.21 54.74
CA ALA A 312 -12.18 -3.95 54.98
C ALA A 312 -11.94 -5.46 55.14
N VAL A 313 -11.08 -6.06 54.31
CA VAL A 313 -10.67 -7.48 54.42
C VAL A 313 -9.93 -7.74 55.74
N LEU A 314 -9.02 -6.86 56.14
CA LEU A 314 -8.30 -6.97 57.40
C LEU A 314 -9.24 -6.87 58.61
N ARG A 315 -10.15 -5.89 58.62
CA ARG A 315 -11.20 -5.77 59.67
C ARG A 315 -12.03 -7.04 59.77
N LYS A 316 -12.42 -7.65 58.64
CA LYS A 316 -13.15 -8.92 58.63
C LYS A 316 -12.33 -10.05 59.23
N LYS A 317 -11.07 -10.23 58.81
CA LYS A 317 -10.17 -11.28 59.33
C LYS A 317 -9.88 -11.13 60.82
N VAL A 318 -9.65 -9.90 61.29
CA VAL A 318 -9.43 -9.61 62.72
C VAL A 318 -10.71 -9.80 63.53
N GLY A 319 -11.87 -9.40 63.00
CA GLY A 319 -13.17 -9.61 63.65
C GLY A 319 -13.66 -11.07 63.69
N THR A 320 -13.22 -11.91 62.74
CA THR A 320 -13.50 -13.37 62.73
C THR A 320 -12.42 -14.21 63.39
N GLY A 321 -11.26 -13.63 63.66
CA GLY A 321 -10.20 -14.28 64.41
C GLY A 321 -10.63 -14.37 65.87
N THR A 322 -11.15 -15.51 66.27
CA THR A 322 -11.16 -15.96 67.66
C THR A 322 -9.78 -15.65 68.24
N VAL A 323 -9.71 -14.64 69.12
CA VAL A 323 -8.55 -14.45 70.00
C VAL A 323 -8.48 -15.73 70.82
N ARG A 324 -7.65 -16.68 70.38
CA ARG A 324 -7.20 -17.74 71.28
C ARG A 324 -6.35 -17.03 72.31
N THR A 325 -6.97 -16.70 73.43
CA THR A 325 -6.24 -16.44 74.67
C THR A 325 -5.44 -17.71 74.95
N VAL A 326 -4.13 -17.66 74.68
CA VAL A 326 -3.21 -18.63 75.26
C VAL A 326 -3.08 -18.22 76.73
N ILE A 327 -3.43 -19.18 77.58
CA ILE A 327 -3.64 -19.12 79.03
C ILE A 327 -2.50 -18.41 79.76
#